data_AF-A0A7X8FAU4-F1
#
_entry.id   AF-A0A7X8FAU4-F1
#
_cell.length_a   1.000
_cell.length_b   1.000
_cell.length_c   1.000
_cell.angle_alpha   90.00
_cell.angle_beta   90.00
_cell.angle_gamma   90.00
#
_symmetry.space_group_name_H-M   'P 1'
#
loop_
_entity.id
_entity.type
_entity.pdbx_description
1 polymer ?
#
loop_
_entity_poly.entity_id
_entity_poly.type
_entity_poly.pdbx_seq_one_letter_code
_entity_poly.pdbx_strand_id
1 'polypeptide(L)' 'MKSYRKVLVINTSQRREYINITPQVQAALRESGIKEGLCLVNAMHITSSAFINDDESGLHHDFEVWLEKLA' A
#
# COMPACT_ATOMS: atom_id res chain seq x y z
N MET A 1 -19.70 11.76 13.64
CA MET A 1 -18.72 10.82 13.04
C MET A 1 -17.81 11.62 12.12
N LYS A 2 -16.48 11.58 12.31
CA LYS A 2 -15.54 12.21 11.39
C LYS A 2 -15.15 11.20 10.31
N SER A 3 -14.99 11.64 9.07
CA SER A 3 -14.41 10.86 7.99
C SER A 3 -13.32 11.68 7.31
N TYR A 4 -12.34 10.98 6.75
CA TYR A 4 -11.23 11.58 6.02
C TYR A 4 -10.93 10.71 4.81
N ARG A 5 -10.58 11.34 3.67
CA ARG A 5 -10.25 10.65 2.43
C ARG A 5 -9.01 11.29 1.81
N LYS A 6 -8.04 10.46 1.44
CA LYS A 6 -6.86 10.83 0.66
C LYS A 6 -6.67 9.84 -0.48
N VAL A 7 -6.27 10.34 -1.64
CA VAL A 7 -5.88 9.53 -2.80
C VAL A 7 -4.37 9.62 -2.94
N LEU A 8 -3.70 8.47 -2.99
CA LEU A 8 -2.29 8.39 -3.33
C LEU A 8 -2.19 8.05 -4.82
N VAL A 9 -1.57 8.95 -5.60
CA VAL A 9 -1.25 8.69 -7.00
C VAL A 9 0.18 8.19 -7.06
N ILE A 10 0.36 7.00 -7.62
CA ILE A 10 1.64 6.31 -7.70
C ILE A 10 1.88 5.99 -9.18
N ASN A 11 3.06 6.34 -9.68
CA ASN A 11 3.50 6.01 -11.02
C ASN A 11 4.75 5.13 -10.91
N THR A 12 4.63 3.87 -11.29
CA THR A 12 5.73 2.90 -11.25
C THR A 12 6.57 3.01 -12.51
N SER A 13 7.87 2.78 -12.38
CA SER A 13 8.79 2.75 -13.52
C SER A 13 8.82 1.39 -14.21
N GLN A 14 8.43 0.35 -13.48
CA GLN A 14 8.42 -1.04 -13.93
C GLN A 14 7.00 -1.62 -13.94
N ARG A 15 6.85 -2.75 -14.64
CA ARG A 15 5.59 -3.51 -14.68
C ARG A 15 5.18 -4.04 -13.29
N ARG A 16 6.15 -4.45 -12.47
CA ARG A 16 5.96 -4.92 -11.09
C ARG A 16 6.95 -4.15 -10.21
N GLU A 17 6.44 -3.53 -9.15
CA GLU A 17 7.22 -2.72 -8.22
C GLU A 17 6.53 -2.74 -6.86
N TYR A 18 7.31 -2.94 -5.79
CA TYR A 18 6.83 -2.90 -4.41
C TYR A 18 7.17 -1.53 -3.83
N ILE A 19 6.16 -0.77 -3.42
CA ILE A 19 6.32 0.59 -2.90
C ILE A 19 5.79 0.65 -1.47
N ASN A 20 6.68 0.94 -0.52
CA ASN A 20 6.29 1.18 0.85
C ASN A 20 5.52 2.51 0.97
N ILE A 21 4.22 2.42 1.26
CA ILE A 21 3.31 3.57 1.45
C ILE A 21 3.03 3.90 2.92
N THR A 22 3.70 3.22 3.87
CA THR A 22 3.50 3.42 5.31
C THR A 22 3.68 4.90 5.73
N PRO A 23 4.71 5.63 5.27
CA PRO A 23 4.86 7.05 5.59
C PRO A 23 3.68 7.93 5.15
N GLN A 24 3.12 7.64 3.96
CA GLN A 24 2.01 8.37 3.35
C GLN A 24 0.70 8.09 4.11
N VAL A 25 0.47 6.84 4.51
CA VAL A 25 -0.68 6.45 5.34
C VAL A 25 -0.58 7.10 6.73
N GLN A 26 0.59 7.10 7.36
CA GLN A 26 0.80 7.80 8.63
C GLN A 26 0.57 9.32 8.53
N ALA A 27 0.98 9.95 7.42
CA ALA A 27 0.69 11.36 7.16
C ALA A 27 -0.82 11.61 7.03
N ALA A 28 -1.53 10.74 6.28
CA ALA A 28 -2.99 10.80 6.15
C ALA A 28 -3.70 10.68 7.51
N LEU A 29 -3.24 9.77 8.39
CA LEU A 29 -3.78 9.63 9.75
C LEU A 29 -3.56 10.90 10.59
N ARG A 30 -2.35 11.48 10.56
CA ARG A 30 -2.04 12.73 11.26
C ARG A 30 -2.92 13.89 10.75
N GLU A 31 -3.06 14.04 9.44
CA GLU A 31 -3.90 15.06 8.80
C GLU A 31 -5.39 14.88 9.14
N SER A 32 -5.87 13.64 9.30
CA SER A 32 -7.27 13.37 9.60
C SER A 32 -7.72 13.88 10.98
N GLY A 33 -6.80 13.96 11.95
CA GLY A 33 -7.11 14.26 13.34
C GLY A 33 -8.06 13.27 14.03
N ILE A 34 -8.26 12.08 13.45
CA ILE A 34 -9.04 10.99 14.04
C ILE A 34 -8.16 10.29 15.09
N LYS A 35 -8.64 10.22 16.33
CA LYS A 35 -7.89 9.60 17.44
C LYS A 35 -8.10 8.09 17.53
N GLU A 36 -9.32 7.63 17.29
CA GLU A 36 -9.74 6.22 17.39
C GLU A 36 -10.69 5.92 16.23
N GLY A 37 -10.50 4.79 15.54
CA GLY A 37 -11.32 4.42 14.39
C GLY A 37 -10.70 3.34 13.51
N LEU A 38 -11.19 3.23 12.28
CA LEU A 38 -10.70 2.30 11.27
C LEU A 38 -10.07 3.06 10.10
N CYS A 39 -9.00 2.51 9.53
CA CYS A 39 -8.35 3.01 8.31
C CYS A 39 -8.44 1.96 7.21
N LEU A 40 -9.16 2.27 6.13
CA LEU A 40 -9.21 1.45 4.93
C LEU A 40 -8.15 1.95 3.92
N VAL A 41 -7.28 1.04 3.49
CA VAL A 41 -6.32 1.28 2.41
C VAL A 41 -6.56 0.22 1.35
N ASN A 42 -6.94 0.65 0.14
CA ASN A 42 -7.20 -0.25 -0.98
C ASN A 42 -6.62 0.30 -2.28
N ALA A 43 -6.23 -0.60 -3.17
CA ALA A 43 -5.97 -0.27 -4.56
C ALA A 43 -7.30 0.02 -5.28
N MET A 44 -7.33 1.05 -6.13
CA MET A 44 -8.49 1.33 -7.00
C MET A 44 -8.35 0.70 -8.39
N HIS A 45 -7.19 0.10 -8.69
CA HIS A 45 -6.94 -0.61 -9.95
C HIS A 45 -6.92 -2.12 -9.70
N ILE A 46 -7.60 -2.88 -10.56
CA ILE A 46 -7.75 -4.34 -10.44
C ILE A 46 -6.47 -5.14 -10.67
N THR A 47 -5.41 -4.51 -11.19
CA THR A 47 -4.09 -5.11 -11.44
C THR A 47 -3.04 -4.65 -10.43
N SER A 48 -3.48 -4.17 -9.25
CA SER A 48 -2.59 -3.72 -8.17
C SER A 48 -3.19 -4.10 -6.82
N SER A 49 -2.34 -4.20 -5.80
CA SER A 49 -2.74 -4.62 -4.46
C SER A 49 -2.19 -3.67 -3.40
N ALA A 50 -2.94 -3.49 -2.32
CA ALA A 50 -2.42 -2.96 -1.06
C ALA A 50 -2.40 -4.12 -0.06
N PHE A 51 -1.23 -4.40 0.51
CA PHE A 51 -1.03 -5.48 1.48
C PHE A 51 -0.03 -5.04 2.54
N ILE A 52 0.05 -5.79 3.63
CA ILE A 52 0.97 -5.52 4.75
C ILE A 52 1.93 -6.70 4.84
N ASN A 53 3.22 -6.41 4.76
CA ASN A 53 4.30 -7.36 5.04
C ASN A 53 5.58 -6.61 5.46
N ASP A 54 6.64 -7.33 5.77
CA ASP A 54 7.93 -6.77 6.10
C ASP A 54 8.58 -6.09 4.87
N ASP A 55 9.21 -4.94 5.08
CA ASP A 55 9.88 -4.16 4.03
C ASP A 55 11.33 -4.61 3.89
N GLU A 56 11.48 -5.85 3.45
CA GLU A 56 12.77 -6.54 3.33
C GLU A 56 12.99 -6.95 1.86
N SER A 57 14.17 -6.61 1.34
CA SER A 57 14.51 -6.78 -0.08
C SER A 57 14.49 -8.24 -0.56
N GLY A 58 14.93 -9.18 0.26
CA GLY A 58 14.84 -10.61 -0.02
C GLY A 58 13.40 -11.09 -0.09
N LEU A 59 12.54 -10.62 0.82
CA LEU A 59 11.12 -10.92 0.81
C LEU A 59 10.43 -10.39 -0.46
N HIS A 60 10.79 -9.19 -0.92
CA HIS A 60 10.28 -8.65 -2.20
C HIS A 60 10.64 -9.57 -3.38
N HIS A 61 11.85 -10.14 -3.38
CA HIS A 61 12.28 -11.10 -4.39
C HIS A 61 11.51 -12.43 -4.28
N ASP A 62 11.33 -12.94 -3.07
CA ASP A 62 10.58 -14.18 -2.84
C ASP A 62 9.11 -14.05 -3.28
N PHE A 63 8.49 -12.89 -3.03
CA PHE A 63 7.14 -12.59 -3.51
C PHE A 63 7.06 -12.56 -5.03
N GLU A 64 8.03 -11.94 -5.69
CA GLU A 64 8.10 -11.91 -7.15
C GLU A 64 8.16 -13.34 -7.73
N VAL A 65 9.08 -14.17 -7.22
CA VAL A 65 9.25 -15.56 -7.67
C VAL A 65 8.02 -16.41 -7.38
N TRP A 66 7.38 -16.21 -6.23
CA TRP A 66 6.19 -16.97 -5.84
C TRP A 66 4.96 -16.59 -6.67
N LEU A 67 4.74 -15.29 -6.90
CA LEU A 67 3.62 -14.81 -7.69
C LEU A 67 3.73 -15.29 -9.14
N GLU A 68 4.92 -15.21 -9.76
CA GLU A 68 5.14 -15.73 -11.12
C GLU A 68 4.87 -17.25 -11.25
N LYS A 69 5.05 -18.02 -10.18
CA LYS A 69 4.76 -19.46 -10.19
C LYS A 69 3.27 -19.78 -10.11
N LEU A 70 2.48 -18.91 -9.50
CA LEU A 70 1.05 -19.13 -9.29
C LEU A 70 0.18 -18.49 -10.38
N ALA A 71 0.60 -17.34 -10.92
CA ALA A 71 -0.17 -16.57 -11.89
C ALA A 71 0.70 -15.69 -12.79
#